data_AF-A0A7X6ZW37-F1
#
_entry.id   AF-A0A7X6ZW37-F1
#
_cell.length_a   1.000
_cell.length_b   1.000
_cell.length_c   1.000
_cell.angle_alpha   90.00
_cell.angle_beta   90.00
_cell.angle_gamma   90.00
#
_symmetry.space_group_name_H-M   'P 1'
#
loop_
_entity.id
_entity.type
_entity.pdbx_description
1 polymer ?
#
loop_
_entity_poly.entity_id
_entity_poly.type
_entity_poly.pdbx_seq_one_letter_code
_entity_poly.pdbx_strand_id
1 'polypeptide(L)'
;MPFSEISIYQVKPDKTNEFEAIMKDAVQMMKVIDGCQSLRLIQRTHYIKDMKTIKDGLQPDKLTRIVKCVRYALYWEFDTDKNYGKAQKQLYETHWKAIEKCLIVPHDKILGEVII
;
A
#
# COMPACT_ATOMS: atom_id res chain seq x y z
N MET A 1 -12.64 -3.85 -17.77
CA MET A 1 -11.55 -4.48 -16.99
C MET A 1 -11.40 -3.67 -15.72
N PRO A 2 -11.19 -4.27 -14.56
CA PRO A 2 -10.95 -3.52 -13.32
C PRO A 2 -9.77 -2.57 -13.49
N PHE A 3 -9.83 -1.42 -12.82
CA PHE A 3 -8.73 -0.47 -12.74
C PHE A 3 -8.08 -0.59 -11.37
N SER A 4 -6.75 -0.76 -11.31
CA SER A 4 -6.04 -0.97 -10.06
C SER A 4 -4.89 0.02 -9.87
N GLU A 5 -4.60 0.30 -8.60
CA GLU A 5 -3.41 1.00 -8.14
C GLU A 5 -2.62 0.13 -7.15
N ILE A 6 -1.29 0.15 -7.28
CA ILE A 6 -0.34 -0.25 -6.24
C ILE A 6 0.44 0.99 -5.79
N SER A 7 0.33 1.31 -4.51
CA SER A 7 1.07 2.39 -3.83
C SER A 7 2.16 1.80 -2.92
N ILE A 8 3.40 2.28 -3.03
CA ILE A 8 4.51 1.88 -2.15
C ILE A 8 4.88 3.02 -1.20
N TYR A 9 4.73 2.77 0.09
CA TYR A 9 5.06 3.72 1.16
C TYR A 9 6.37 3.33 1.84
N GLN A 10 7.26 4.32 1.99
CA GLN A 10 8.45 4.21 2.82
C GLN A 10 8.24 5.05 4.07
N VAL A 11 7.87 4.41 5.17
CA VAL A 11 7.45 5.04 6.42
C VAL A 11 8.65 5.20 7.36
N LYS A 12 8.76 6.35 8.03
CA LYS A 12 9.76 6.59 9.06
C LYS A 12 9.60 5.56 10.20
N PRO A 13 10.66 4.91 10.68
CA PRO A 13 10.53 3.84 11.68
C PRO A 13 9.78 4.26 12.96
N ASP A 14 9.99 5.49 13.42
CA ASP A 14 9.35 6.10 14.59
C ASP A 14 7.89 6.52 14.36
N LYS A 15 7.41 6.51 13.12
CA LYS A 15 6.04 6.88 12.72
C LYS A 15 5.17 5.71 12.32
N THR A 16 5.67 4.48 12.46
CA THR A 16 4.97 3.26 12.04
C THR A 16 3.58 3.12 12.67
N ASN A 17 3.47 3.28 13.99
CA ASN A 17 2.19 3.15 14.69
C ASN A 17 1.19 4.25 14.29
N GLU A 18 1.68 5.48 14.08
CA GLU A 18 0.88 6.62 13.62
C GLU A 18 0.34 6.36 12.20
N PHE A 19 1.21 5.94 11.29
CA PHE A 19 0.83 5.57 9.93
C PHE A 19 -0.22 4.46 9.91
N GLU A 20 -0.04 3.40 10.69
CA GLU A 20 -1.01 2.30 10.76
C GLU A 20 -2.35 2.73 11.35
N ALA A 21 -2.37 3.64 12.32
CA ALA A 21 -3.61 4.19 12.85
C ALA A 21 -4.35 5.02 11.79
N ILE A 22 -3.64 5.90 11.07
CA ILE A 22 -4.21 6.70 9.98
C ILE A 22 -4.74 5.79 8.87
N MET A 23 -3.97 4.77 8.46
CA MET A 23 -4.37 3.86 7.41
C MET A 23 -5.56 2.98 7.82
N LYS A 24 -5.66 2.56 9.09
CA LYS A 24 -6.83 1.82 9.58
C LYS A 24 -8.11 2.65 9.44
N ASP A 25 -8.05 3.93 9.79
CA ASP A 25 -9.19 4.85 9.63
C ASP A 25 -9.52 5.09 8.15
N ALA A 26 -8.50 5.46 7.35
CA ALA A 26 -8.65 5.69 5.92
C ALA A 26 -9.23 4.47 5.20
N VAL A 27 -8.80 3.25 5.54
CA VAL A 27 -9.26 2.00 4.92
C VAL A 27 -10.73 1.74 5.19
N GLN A 28 -11.26 2.09 6.37
CA GLN A 28 -12.71 1.95 6.63
C GLN A 28 -13.52 2.82 5.68
N MET A 29 -13.05 4.06 5.45
CA MET A 29 -13.67 4.99 4.50
C MET A 29 -13.50 4.52 3.05
N MET A 30 -12.29 4.12 2.64
CA MET A 30 -11.99 3.70 1.26
C MET A 30 -12.78 2.46 0.82
N LYS A 31 -13.05 1.52 1.73
CA LYS A 31 -13.79 0.28 1.44
C LYS A 31 -15.24 0.49 1.04
N VAL A 32 -15.85 1.58 1.47
CA VAL A 32 -17.28 1.87 1.23
C VAL A 32 -17.48 2.89 0.11
N ILE A 33 -16.40 3.35 -0.54
CA ILE A 33 -16.49 4.24 -1.69
C ILE A 33 -17.07 3.47 -2.88
N ASP A 34 -17.93 4.16 -3.63
CA ASP A 34 -18.53 3.66 -4.85
C ASP A 34 -17.48 3.15 -5.84
N GLY A 35 -17.73 1.97 -6.39
CA GLY A 35 -16.85 1.29 -7.33
C GLY A 35 -15.62 0.60 -6.73
N CYS A 36 -15.34 0.70 -5.42
CA CYS A 36 -14.24 -0.04 -4.79
C CYS A 36 -14.51 -1.55 -4.78
N GLN A 37 -13.64 -2.33 -5.40
CA GLN A 37 -13.75 -3.79 -5.51
C GLN A 37 -12.83 -4.52 -4.54
N SER A 38 -11.60 -4.04 -4.35
CA SER A 38 -10.59 -4.67 -3.50
C SER A 38 -9.67 -3.63 -2.86
N LEU A 39 -9.31 -3.82 -1.60
CA LEU A 39 -8.38 -2.95 -0.88
C LEU A 39 -7.56 -3.76 0.11
N ARG A 40 -6.24 -3.74 -0.05
CA ARG A 40 -5.30 -4.50 0.80
C ARG A 40 -4.06 -3.66 1.12
N LEU A 41 -3.80 -3.44 2.40
CA LEU A 41 -2.54 -2.87 2.87
C LEU A 41 -1.64 -4.00 3.39
N ILE A 42 -0.41 -4.06 2.90
CA ILE A 42 0.56 -5.11 3.20
C ILE A 42 1.81 -4.45 3.77
N GLN A 43 2.24 -4.88 4.94
CA GLN A 43 3.56 -4.54 5.48
C GLN A 43 4.60 -5.52 4.95
N ARG A 44 5.76 -5.02 4.49
CA ARG A 44 6.89 -5.88 4.14
C ARG A 44 7.52 -6.44 5.42
N THR A 45 7.32 -7.73 5.66
CA THR A 45 7.86 -8.45 6.83
C THR A 45 8.92 -9.50 6.48
N HIS A 46 9.02 -9.86 5.19
CA HIS A 46 9.90 -10.91 4.69
C HIS A 46 10.70 -10.46 3.45
N TYR A 47 11.70 -11.24 3.09
CA TYR A 47 12.48 -11.09 1.87
C TYR A 47 12.95 -12.46 1.35
N ILE A 48 13.31 -12.50 0.08
CA ILE A 48 13.98 -13.65 -0.53
C ILE A 48 15.47 -13.32 -0.54
N LYS A 49 16.28 -14.16 0.11
CA LYS A 49 17.72 -13.93 0.23
C LYS A 49 18.46 -14.24 -1.06
N ASP A 50 18.11 -15.33 -1.73
CA ASP A 50 18.75 -15.77 -2.97
C ASP A 50 17.81 -16.62 -3.85
N MET A 51 18.27 -16.94 -5.06
CA MET A 51 17.52 -17.77 -6.02
C MET A 51 17.31 -19.21 -5.56
N LYS A 52 18.12 -19.71 -4.62
CA LYS A 52 17.97 -21.07 -4.11
C LYS A 52 16.71 -21.18 -3.27
N THR A 53 16.39 -20.16 -2.45
CA THR A 53 15.11 -20.08 -1.73
C THR A 53 13.92 -20.34 -2.67
N ILE A 54 13.94 -19.76 -3.87
CA ILE A 54 12.87 -19.94 -4.87
C ILE A 54 12.92 -21.34 -5.50
N LYS A 55 14.09 -21.75 -6.01
CA LYS A 55 14.25 -23.01 -6.75
C LYS A 55 13.90 -24.24 -5.92
N ASP A 56 14.24 -24.20 -4.64
CA ASP A 56 14.04 -25.31 -3.71
C ASP A 56 12.70 -25.20 -2.96
N GLY A 57 11.87 -24.19 -3.28
CA GLY A 57 10.55 -24.00 -2.65
C GLY A 57 10.62 -23.72 -1.14
N LEU A 58 11.70 -23.10 -0.68
CA LEU A 58 11.90 -22.79 0.74
C LEU A 58 11.11 -21.54 1.15
N GLN A 59 10.77 -21.45 2.43
CA GLN A 59 10.09 -20.28 2.98
C GLN A 59 10.95 -19.00 2.87
N PRO A 60 10.34 -17.82 2.68
CA PRO A 60 11.05 -16.54 2.74
C PRO A 60 11.66 -16.27 4.13
N ASP A 61 12.74 -15.49 4.16
CA ASP A 61 13.38 -15.06 5.40
C ASP A 61 12.62 -13.88 6.03
N LYS A 62 12.46 -13.91 7.35
CA LYS A 62 11.89 -12.79 8.11
C LYS A 62 12.88 -11.64 8.20
N LEU A 63 12.40 -10.40 8.10
CA LEU A 63 13.23 -9.23 8.38
C LEU A 63 13.61 -9.19 9.86
N THR A 64 14.91 -9.12 10.13
CA THR A 64 15.45 -9.09 11.50
C THR A 64 15.77 -7.68 11.99
N ARG A 65 15.85 -6.71 11.09
CA ARG A 65 16.10 -5.29 11.42
C ARG A 65 15.43 -4.36 10.43
N ILE A 66 15.07 -3.18 10.90
CA ILE A 66 14.58 -2.08 10.06
C ILE A 66 15.79 -1.27 9.57
N VAL A 67 15.93 -1.13 8.25
CA VAL A 67 16.97 -0.31 7.64
C VAL A 67 16.29 0.87 6.95
N LYS A 68 16.56 2.10 7.43
CA LYS A 68 16.05 3.38 6.92
C LYS A 68 14.52 3.62 7.06
N CYS A 69 13.68 2.64 6.75
CA CYS A 69 12.22 2.77 6.74
C CYS A 69 11.51 1.42 6.91
N VAL A 70 10.23 1.48 7.28
CA VAL A 70 9.29 0.36 7.17
C VAL A 70 8.54 0.50 5.85
N ARG A 71 8.43 -0.58 5.07
CA ARG A 71 7.79 -0.54 3.74
C ARG A 71 6.39 -1.12 3.80
N TYR A 72 5.45 -0.42 3.18
CA TYR A 72 4.08 -0.88 2.98
C TYR A 72 3.72 -0.82 1.49
N ALA A 73 2.84 -1.72 1.07
CA ALA A 73 2.21 -1.72 -0.25
C ALA A 73 0.69 -1.69 -0.08
N LEU A 74 0.02 -0.74 -0.73
CA LEU A 74 -1.43 -0.69 -0.82
C LEU A 74 -1.85 -1.11 -2.22
N TYR A 75 -2.69 -2.13 -2.32
CA TYR A 75 -3.41 -2.48 -3.53
C TYR A 75 -4.85 -1.97 -3.43
N TRP A 76 -5.30 -1.22 -4.43
CA TRP A 76 -6.63 -0.63 -4.48
C TRP A 76 -7.25 -0.80 -5.87
N GLU A 77 -8.34 -1.55 -5.95
CA GLU A 77 -9.00 -1.93 -7.21
C GLU A 77 -10.41 -1.36 -7.30
N PHE A 78 -10.79 -0.96 -8.51
CA PHE A 78 -12.04 -0.32 -8.85
C PHE A 78 -12.68 -0.90 -10.11
N ASP A 79 -13.99 -0.72 -10.21
CA ASP A 79 -14.77 -1.03 -11.41
C ASP A 79 -14.41 -0.17 -12.63
N THR A 80 -14.02 1.10 -12.39
CA THR A 80 -13.71 2.11 -13.40
C THR A 80 -12.62 3.07 -12.90
N ASP A 81 -11.84 3.59 -13.84
CA ASP A 81 -10.87 4.66 -13.61
C ASP A 81 -11.53 5.96 -13.07
N LYS A 82 -12.77 6.23 -13.47
CA LYS A 82 -13.56 7.37 -12.99
C LYS A 82 -13.88 7.26 -11.51
N ASN A 83 -14.30 6.09 -11.03
CA ASN A 83 -14.57 5.88 -9.61
C ASN A 83 -13.28 5.89 -8.78
N TYR A 84 -12.20 5.31 -9.31
CA TYR A 84 -10.85 5.47 -8.76
C TYR A 84 -10.48 6.96 -8.58
N GLY A 85 -10.66 7.79 -9.61
CA GLY A 85 -10.32 9.22 -9.54
C GLY A 85 -11.09 9.99 -8.46
N LYS A 86 -12.38 9.70 -8.27
CA LYS A 86 -13.18 10.27 -7.17
C LYS A 86 -12.67 9.82 -5.81
N ALA A 87 -12.38 8.53 -5.66
CA ALA A 87 -11.89 7.96 -4.42
C ALA A 87 -10.52 8.54 -4.03
N GLN A 88 -9.63 8.69 -5.01
CA GLN A 88 -8.31 9.27 -4.83
C GLN A 88 -8.38 10.74 -4.38
N LYS A 89 -9.32 11.52 -4.93
CA LYS A 89 -9.58 12.89 -4.47
C LYS A 89 -10.05 12.91 -3.02
N GLN A 90 -10.99 12.04 -2.64
CA GLN A 90 -11.49 11.96 -1.27
C GLN A 90 -10.38 11.59 -0.28
N LEU A 91 -9.51 10.62 -0.62
CA LEU A 91 -8.34 10.28 0.18
C LEU A 91 -7.39 11.49 0.34
N TYR A 92 -7.19 12.25 -0.74
CA TYR A 92 -6.36 13.44 -0.74
C TYR A 92 -6.87 14.52 0.22
N GLU A 93 -8.18 14.78 0.19
CA GLU A 93 -8.81 15.83 1.00
C GLU A 93 -8.90 15.46 2.49
N THR A 94 -8.92 14.17 2.82
CA THR A 94 -9.16 13.68 4.18
C THR A 94 -7.88 13.27 4.92
N HIS A 95 -7.10 12.34 4.37
CA HIS A 95 -6.02 11.67 5.12
C HIS A 95 -4.62 11.92 4.55
N TRP A 96 -4.50 12.35 3.29
CA TRP A 96 -3.20 12.39 2.59
C TRP A 96 -2.12 13.19 3.32
N LYS A 97 -2.43 14.37 3.86
CA LYS A 97 -1.46 15.18 4.60
C LYS A 97 -0.92 14.47 5.85
N ALA A 98 -1.74 13.65 6.51
CA ALA A 98 -1.31 12.89 7.68
C ALA A 98 -0.43 11.70 7.26
N ILE A 99 -0.82 11.01 6.18
CA ILE A 99 -0.03 9.93 5.57
C ILE A 99 1.35 10.44 5.15
N GLU A 100 1.40 11.53 4.40
CA GLU A 100 2.63 12.12 3.84
C GLU A 100 3.65 12.48 4.93
N LYS A 101 3.20 13.02 6.08
CA LYS A 101 4.08 13.34 7.22
C LYS A 101 4.82 12.12 7.79
N CYS A 102 4.25 10.93 7.65
CA CYS A 102 4.86 9.68 8.10
C CYS A 102 5.95 9.16 7.14
N LEU A 103 5.99 9.65 5.91
CA LEU A 103 6.87 9.10 4.87
C LEU A 103 8.27 9.73 4.92
N ILE A 104 9.29 8.97 4.51
CA ILE A 104 10.64 9.48 4.30
C ILE A 104 10.83 10.12 2.92
N VAL A 105 10.01 9.73 1.95
CA VAL A 105 9.99 10.21 0.56
C VAL A 105 8.54 10.14 0.04
N PRO A 106 8.18 10.87 -1.01
CA PRO A 106 6.91 10.66 -1.71
C PRO A 106 6.72 9.18 -2.06
N HIS A 107 5.48 8.70 -1.95
CA HIS A 107 5.12 7.34 -2.31
C HIS A 107 5.30 7.11 -3.81
N ASP A 108 5.62 5.88 -4.16
CA ASP A 108 5.67 5.42 -5.54
C ASP A 108 4.33 4.80 -5.93
N LYS A 109 3.94 4.88 -7.20
CA LYS A 109 2.65 4.37 -7.69
C LYS A 109 2.77 3.68 -9.04
N ILE A 110 2.07 2.56 -9.18
CA ILE A 110 1.76 1.92 -10.45
C ILE A 110 0.23 1.83 -10.54
N LEU A 111 -0.35 2.22 -11.68
CA LEU A 111 -1.79 2.15 -11.90
C LEU A 111 -2.11 1.77 -13.34
N GLY A 112 -3.24 1.09 -13.55
CA GLY A 112 -3.67 0.68 -14.87
C GLY A 112 -4.80 -0.35 -14.84
N GLU A 113 -5.14 -0.84 -16.03
CA GLU A 113 -6.14 -1.89 -16.21
C GLU A 113 -5.58 -3.26 -15.81
N VAL A 114 -6.38 -4.04 -15.10
CA VAL A 114 -6.08 -5.42 -14.74
C VAL A 114 -6.25 -6.31 -15.98
N ILE A 115 -5.17 -6.98 -16.37
CA ILE A 115 -5.13 -7.82 -17.59
C ILE A 115 -5.40 -9.30 -17.24
N ILE A 116 -5.06 -9.74 -16.02
CA ILE A 116 -5.16 -11.14 -15.55
C ILE A 116 -5.69 -11.15 -14.12
#